data_AF-A0A836RJK7-F1
#
_entry.id   AF-A0A836RJK7-F1
#
_cell.length_a   1.000
_cell.length_b   1.000
_cell.length_c   1.000
_cell.angle_alpha   90.00
_cell.angle_beta   90.00
_cell.angle_gamma   90.00
#
_symmetry.space_group_name_H-M   'P 1'
#
loop_
_entity.id
_entity.type
_entity.pdbx_description
1 polymer ?
#
loop_
_entity_poly.entity_id
_entity_poly.type
_entity_poly.pdbx_seq_one_letter_code
_entity_poly.pdbx_strand_id
1 'polypeptide(L)'
;QKHGNRIEIEVRLEETASGADGFTVITRQRDFERTVTVLGSRDGQSWQTLVPSAVIFDYSRYIDLSHHEVSLPKNDCRYFRLVVDKVTTDRASPRTALTRHFREDKEVARTERTEVQRETFRIDRLEFWRTVVERRKAGEKKTRYDPLDWEEIPADRDAQKTILEVSTRREPLTGLLIETASRNFSRRVEVHIPVSRGAKTRWIKIGSGRVSRIQFRDFRREQLRVTFPETRQPRYRVVIDNQDSPPLDITGITGEGNVYRVVFLADPGNRYRLTYGSSTAKAPRYDVAAVLGPLKTIGEPVVLELGLPTSSAEPAAAEPALRFRDLLNSGPLLATVVVVLAGALGWALYWAFRRIESLPPD
;
A
#
# COMPACT_ATOMS: atom_id res chain seq x y z
N GLN A 1 -7.81 -33.11 45.25
CA GLN A 1 -6.54 -33.17 44.49
C GLN A 1 -6.34 -31.84 43.77
N LYS A 2 -5.11 -31.33 43.70
CA LYS A 2 -4.78 -29.99 43.17
C LYS A 2 -5.14 -29.87 41.69
N HIS A 3 -6.36 -29.44 41.36
CA HIS A 3 -6.76 -29.15 39.99
C HIS A 3 -6.09 -27.85 39.54
N GLY A 4 -4.99 -27.98 38.80
CA GLY A 4 -4.38 -26.90 38.04
C GLY A 4 -5.37 -26.37 36.99
N ASN A 5 -5.21 -25.10 36.61
CA ASN A 5 -6.04 -24.36 35.66
C ASN A 5 -5.83 -24.85 34.20
N ARG A 6 -5.93 -26.16 34.00
CA ARG A 6 -5.81 -26.90 32.74
C ARG A 6 -7.19 -27.09 32.14
N ILE A 7 -7.33 -26.76 30.86
CA ILE A 7 -8.56 -26.95 30.11
C ILE A 7 -8.25 -27.95 29.00
N GLU A 8 -9.05 -29.00 28.92
CA GLU A 8 -8.95 -30.00 27.85
C GLU A 8 -10.22 -29.91 26.99
N ILE A 9 -10.03 -29.78 25.68
CA ILE A 9 -11.11 -29.60 24.71
C ILE A 9 -10.90 -30.62 23.61
N GLU A 10 -11.93 -31.42 23.34
CA GLU A 10 -11.95 -32.31 22.20
C GLU A 10 -12.91 -31.76 21.14
N VAL A 11 -12.44 -31.67 19.91
CA VAL A 11 -13.17 -31.12 18.78
C VAL A 11 -13.15 -32.14 17.64
N ARG A 12 -14.33 -32.37 17.05
CA ARG A 12 -14.48 -33.15 15.82
C ARG A 12 -14.86 -32.20 14.69
N LEU A 13 -14.15 -32.26 13.57
CA LEU A 13 -14.53 -31.53 12.36
C LEU A 13 -15.80 -32.15 11.73
N GLU A 14 -16.69 -31.30 11.21
CA GLU A 14 -17.89 -31.73 10.48
C GLU A 14 -17.53 -32.63 9.30
N GLU A 15 -18.34 -33.65 9.00
CA GLU A 15 -18.02 -34.68 8.00
C GLU A 15 -17.69 -34.13 6.59
N THR A 16 -18.33 -33.03 6.21
CA THR A 16 -18.12 -32.35 4.92
C THR A 16 -16.95 -31.37 4.91
N ALA A 17 -16.45 -30.98 6.09
CA ALA A 17 -15.32 -30.06 6.20
C ALA A 17 -14.04 -30.73 5.67
N SER A 18 -13.20 -29.97 4.98
CA SER A 18 -11.84 -30.42 4.66
C SER A 18 -10.95 -30.40 5.91
N GLY A 19 -9.72 -30.92 5.81
CA GLY A 19 -8.73 -30.82 6.90
C GLY A 19 -8.46 -29.37 7.33
N ALA A 20 -7.92 -29.21 8.53
CA ALA A 20 -7.61 -27.90 9.11
C ALA A 20 -6.09 -27.63 9.10
N ASP A 21 -5.73 -26.41 8.71
CA ASP A 21 -4.34 -25.92 8.73
C ASP A 21 -4.05 -25.12 10.01
N GLY A 22 -5.07 -24.81 10.80
CA GLY A 22 -4.94 -24.10 12.07
C GLY A 22 -6.27 -23.83 12.73
N PHE A 23 -6.22 -23.16 13.88
CA PHE A 23 -7.41 -22.66 14.55
C PHE A 23 -7.14 -21.33 15.27
N THR A 24 -8.22 -20.60 15.53
CA THR A 24 -8.23 -19.35 16.29
C THR A 24 -9.02 -19.54 17.58
N VAL A 25 -8.44 -19.10 18.70
CA VAL A 25 -9.08 -19.08 20.02
C VAL A 25 -9.79 -17.75 20.23
N ILE A 26 -11.11 -17.76 20.19
CA ILE A 26 -11.92 -16.57 20.47
C ILE A 26 -12.17 -16.50 21.97
N THR A 27 -11.69 -15.42 22.61
CA THR A 27 -11.92 -15.13 24.03
C THR A 27 -12.09 -13.64 24.23
N ARG A 28 -12.95 -13.26 25.18
CA ARG A 28 -13.06 -11.88 25.68
C ARG A 28 -12.01 -11.52 26.73
N GLN A 29 -11.23 -12.48 27.22
CA GLN A 29 -10.19 -12.21 28.20
C GLN A 29 -9.04 -11.43 27.57
N ARG A 30 -8.46 -10.53 28.38
CA ARG A 30 -7.28 -9.73 28.05
C ARG A 30 -6.21 -10.01 29.09
N ASP A 31 -4.96 -9.62 28.82
CA ASP A 31 -3.85 -9.78 29.76
C ASP A 31 -3.60 -11.24 30.18
N PHE A 32 -3.60 -12.15 29.20
CA PHE A 32 -3.37 -13.57 29.43
C PHE A 32 -2.19 -14.09 28.59
N GLU A 33 -1.59 -15.18 29.08
CA GLU A 33 -0.64 -15.99 28.34
C GLU A 33 -0.94 -17.46 28.68
N ARG A 34 -1.10 -18.30 27.66
CA ARG A 34 -1.42 -19.72 27.80
C ARG A 34 -0.58 -20.55 26.85
N THR A 35 -0.23 -21.75 27.29
CA THR A 35 0.36 -22.77 26.43
C THR A 35 -0.73 -23.70 25.94
N VAL A 36 -0.69 -24.06 24.67
CA VAL A 36 -1.63 -24.97 24.01
C VAL A 36 -0.84 -26.13 23.45
N THR A 37 -1.13 -27.33 23.93
CA THR A 37 -0.69 -28.58 23.31
C THR A 37 -1.80 -29.08 22.41
N VAL A 38 -1.47 -29.49 21.18
CA VAL A 38 -2.44 -29.98 20.20
C VAL A 38 -2.10 -31.42 19.83
N LEU A 39 -3.06 -32.31 20.06
CA LEU A 39 -3.05 -33.67 19.54
C LEU A 39 -4.07 -33.79 18.42
N GLY A 40 -3.76 -34.60 17.42
CA GLY A 40 -4.62 -34.92 16.30
C GLY A 40 -4.87 -36.42 16.18
N SER A 41 -6.04 -36.79 15.69
CA SER A 41 -6.41 -38.18 15.40
C SER A 41 -7.29 -38.26 14.15
N ARG A 42 -7.17 -39.36 13.40
CA ARG A 42 -8.03 -39.66 12.24
C ARG A 42 -9.33 -40.37 12.66
N ASP A 43 -9.26 -41.17 13.72
CA ASP A 43 -10.29 -42.13 14.17
C ASP A 43 -10.88 -41.78 15.55
N GLY A 44 -10.31 -40.80 16.25
CA GLY A 44 -10.66 -40.43 17.62
C GLY A 44 -10.08 -41.35 18.70
N GLN A 45 -9.31 -42.39 18.31
CA GLN A 45 -8.72 -43.37 19.22
C GLN A 45 -7.20 -43.28 19.25
N SER A 46 -6.57 -43.17 18.08
CA SER A 46 -5.12 -43.10 17.93
C SER A 46 -4.68 -41.64 17.86
N TRP A 47 -4.08 -41.13 18.93
CA TRP A 47 -3.70 -39.72 19.06
C TRP A 47 -2.20 -39.52 18.82
N GLN A 48 -1.85 -38.53 18.00
CA GLN A 48 -0.48 -38.06 17.79
C GLN A 48 -0.35 -36.58 18.17
N THR A 49 0.79 -36.19 18.73
CA THR A 49 1.08 -34.78 19.02
C THR A 49 1.37 -34.04 17.71
N LEU A 50 0.53 -33.08 17.35
CA LEU A 50 0.73 -32.21 16.19
C LEU A 50 1.55 -30.97 16.55
N VAL A 51 1.23 -30.36 17.69
CA VAL A 51 1.92 -29.17 18.20
C VAL A 51 2.19 -29.37 19.69
N PRO A 52 3.46 -29.60 20.10
CA PRO A 52 3.78 -29.92 21.49
C PRO A 52 3.65 -28.71 22.43
N SER A 53 3.83 -27.50 21.90
CA SER A 53 3.70 -26.25 22.65
C SER A 53 3.50 -25.08 21.69
N ALA A 54 2.31 -24.49 21.69
CA ALA A 54 2.02 -23.19 21.09
C ALA A 54 1.64 -22.20 22.18
N VAL A 55 1.98 -20.92 22.02
CA VAL A 55 1.62 -19.89 23.00
C VAL A 55 0.56 -18.98 22.40
N ILE A 56 -0.57 -18.85 23.10
CA ILE A 56 -1.57 -17.82 22.84
C ILE A 56 -1.50 -16.75 23.93
N PHE A 57 -1.63 -15.49 23.55
CA PHE A 57 -1.53 -14.38 24.50
C PHE A 57 -2.30 -13.15 24.06
N ASP A 58 -2.66 -12.32 25.04
CA ASP A 58 -3.14 -10.96 24.84
C ASP A 58 -2.39 -10.06 25.83
N TYR A 59 -1.60 -9.12 25.32
CA TYR A 59 -0.90 -8.10 26.09
C TYR A 59 -1.45 -6.70 25.80
N SER A 60 -2.71 -6.60 25.33
CA SER A 60 -3.38 -5.35 24.95
C SER A 60 -3.45 -4.32 26.08
N ARG A 61 -3.23 -4.76 27.33
CA ARG A 61 -3.05 -3.90 28.50
C ARG A 61 -1.85 -2.96 28.39
N TYR A 62 -0.76 -3.39 27.74
CA TYR A 62 0.50 -2.64 27.67
C TYR A 62 0.79 -2.14 26.26
N ILE A 63 0.55 -2.99 25.27
CA ILE A 63 0.79 -2.72 23.85
C ILE A 63 -0.25 -3.45 23.01
N ASP A 64 -0.61 -2.92 21.85
CA ASP A 64 -1.52 -3.58 20.90
C ASP A 64 -0.87 -4.83 20.28
N LEU A 65 -0.82 -5.89 21.08
CA LEU A 65 -0.15 -7.16 20.81
C LEU A 65 -0.99 -8.29 21.40
N SER A 66 -1.55 -9.10 20.51
CA SER A 66 -2.22 -10.34 20.84
C SER A 66 -1.95 -11.37 19.74
N HIS A 67 -2.00 -12.64 20.12
CA HIS A 67 -1.88 -13.77 19.22
C HIS A 67 -2.76 -14.90 19.72
N HIS A 68 -3.82 -15.18 18.97
CA HIS A 68 -4.86 -16.15 19.35
C HIS A 68 -4.90 -17.34 18.38
N GLU A 69 -3.94 -17.44 17.47
CA GLU A 69 -3.92 -18.44 16.41
C GLU A 69 -2.90 -19.53 16.70
N VAL A 70 -3.23 -20.76 16.34
CA VAL A 70 -2.30 -21.89 16.39
C VAL A 70 -2.30 -22.54 15.01
N SER A 71 -1.15 -22.52 14.35
CA SER A 71 -0.95 -23.21 13.07
C SER A 71 -0.70 -24.69 13.32
N LEU A 72 -1.30 -25.53 12.48
CA LEU A 72 -1.09 -26.98 12.50
C LEU A 72 -0.14 -27.36 11.36
N PRO A 73 0.75 -28.34 11.57
CA PRO A 73 1.47 -28.95 10.46
C PRO A 73 0.48 -29.61 9.50
N LYS A 74 0.90 -29.85 8.25
CA LYS A 74 0.11 -30.59 7.27
C LYS A 74 -0.35 -31.93 7.89
N ASN A 75 -1.66 -32.12 7.96
CA ASN A 75 -2.30 -33.26 8.62
C ASN A 75 -3.58 -33.65 7.88
N ASP A 76 -4.09 -34.82 8.19
CA ASP A 76 -5.38 -35.35 7.72
C ASP A 76 -6.28 -35.76 8.91
N CYS A 77 -6.04 -35.16 10.08
CA CYS A 77 -6.79 -35.43 11.29
C CYS A 77 -8.21 -34.86 11.21
N ARG A 78 -9.15 -35.56 11.85
CA ARG A 78 -10.57 -35.18 11.97
C ARG A 78 -10.96 -34.84 13.40
N TYR A 79 -10.18 -35.33 14.35
CA TYR A 79 -10.34 -35.12 15.78
C TYR A 79 -9.12 -34.36 16.30
N PHE A 80 -9.36 -33.35 17.11
CA PHE A 80 -8.33 -32.53 17.73
C PHE A 80 -8.57 -32.47 19.23
N ARG A 81 -7.50 -32.64 19.99
CA ARG A 81 -7.51 -32.46 21.44
C ARG A 81 -6.57 -31.33 21.79
N LEU A 82 -7.13 -30.31 22.41
CA LEU A 82 -6.44 -29.09 22.80
C LEU A 82 -6.30 -29.09 24.32
N VAL A 83 -5.06 -29.04 24.79
CA VAL A 83 -4.76 -28.92 26.21
C VAL A 83 -4.21 -27.51 26.43
N VAL A 84 -5.01 -26.67 27.07
CA VAL A 84 -4.68 -25.28 27.38
C VAL A 84 -4.27 -25.18 28.84
N ASP A 85 -3.01 -24.83 29.07
CA ASP A 85 -2.40 -24.72 30.38
C ASP A 85 -1.95 -23.28 30.68
N LYS A 86 -1.83 -22.94 31.97
CA LYS A 86 -1.06 -21.76 32.35
C LYS A 86 0.38 -21.96 31.90
N VAL A 87 1.05 -20.88 31.51
CA VAL A 87 2.50 -20.92 31.33
C VAL A 87 3.15 -21.24 32.68
N THR A 88 3.57 -22.49 32.88
CA THR A 88 4.45 -22.89 33.98
C THR A 88 5.86 -22.51 33.59
N THR A 89 6.27 -21.28 33.91
CA THR A 89 7.67 -20.94 33.82
C THR A 89 8.36 -21.28 35.14
N ASP A 90 9.02 -22.45 35.18
CA ASP A 90 10.19 -22.71 36.04
C ASP A 90 11.44 -21.94 35.55
N ARG A 91 11.25 -20.88 34.75
CA ARG A 91 12.23 -19.84 34.47
C ARG A 91 11.57 -18.52 34.79
N ALA A 92 11.95 -17.95 35.92
CA ALA A 92 11.50 -16.67 36.45
C ALA A 92 11.11 -15.67 35.35
N SER A 93 9.83 -15.31 35.32
CA SER A 93 9.42 -14.02 34.77
C SER A 93 10.04 -12.94 35.66
N PRO A 94 10.81 -11.97 35.15
CA PRO A 94 11.27 -10.83 35.93
C PRO A 94 10.07 -9.89 36.11
N ARG A 95 9.16 -10.25 37.03
CA ARG A 95 8.09 -9.39 37.51
C ARG A 95 8.04 -9.43 39.02
N THR A 96 9.12 -8.97 39.64
CA THR A 96 9.08 -8.52 41.03
C THR A 96 8.47 -7.11 41.01
N ALA A 97 7.18 -7.01 41.31
CA ALA A 97 6.61 -5.73 41.72
C ALA A 97 7.21 -5.38 43.09
N LEU A 98 8.29 -4.59 43.07
CA LEU A 98 8.92 -4.03 44.26
C LEU A 98 8.05 -2.88 44.77
N THR A 99 7.02 -3.20 45.57
CA THR A 99 6.37 -2.18 46.40
C THR A 99 7.10 -2.13 47.74
N ARG A 100 8.12 -1.27 47.85
CA ARG A 100 8.74 -0.95 49.14
C ARG A 100 7.93 0.15 49.81
N HIS A 101 7.29 -0.17 50.94
CA HIS A 101 6.79 0.85 51.86
C HIS A 101 7.87 1.14 52.89
N PHE A 102 8.44 2.34 52.83
CA PHE A 102 9.27 2.87 53.91
C PHE A 102 8.40 3.70 54.86
N ARG A 103 8.50 3.41 56.16
CA ARG A 103 8.07 4.32 57.23
C ARG A 103 9.20 4.36 58.25
N GLU A 104 9.77 5.55 58.45
CA GLU A 104 10.72 5.87 59.53
C GLU A 104 11.86 4.86 59.72
N ASP A 105 12.67 4.71 58.67
CA ASP A 105 14.03 4.15 58.70
C ASP A 105 14.22 2.74 59.31
N LYS A 106 13.14 1.94 59.40
CA LYS A 106 13.22 0.50 59.65
C LYS A 106 12.26 -0.27 58.75
N GLU A 107 12.77 -1.33 58.11
CA GLU A 107 12.01 -2.23 57.25
C GLU A 107 11.05 -3.10 58.09
N VAL A 108 9.78 -2.70 58.17
CA VAL A 108 8.74 -3.43 58.93
C VAL A 108 7.94 -4.31 57.98
N ALA A 109 8.28 -5.60 57.98
CA ALA A 109 7.51 -6.74 57.47
C ALA A 109 7.25 -6.85 55.94
N ARG A 110 7.84 -7.89 55.36
CA ARG A 110 7.50 -8.46 54.04
C ARG A 110 6.17 -9.20 54.12
N THR A 111 5.07 -8.52 53.80
CA THR A 111 3.79 -9.20 53.54
C THR A 111 3.64 -9.42 52.04
N GLU A 112 4.17 -10.54 51.55
CA GLU A 112 3.79 -11.06 50.23
C GLU A 112 2.36 -11.59 50.32
N ARG A 113 1.37 -10.69 50.21
CA ARG A 113 0.02 -11.11 49.80
C ARG A 113 0.13 -11.43 48.31
N THR A 114 0.52 -12.67 48.02
CA THR A 114 0.23 -13.27 46.72
C THR A 114 -1.28 -13.47 46.69
N GLU A 115 -2.01 -12.42 46.33
CA GLU A 115 -3.41 -12.55 45.95
C GLU A 115 -3.40 -13.32 44.63
N VAL A 116 -3.39 -14.66 44.75
CA VAL A 116 -3.56 -15.57 43.63
C VAL A 116 -5.01 -15.39 43.18
N GLN A 117 -5.28 -14.32 42.42
CA GLN A 117 -6.48 -14.25 41.61
C GLN A 117 -6.38 -15.42 40.62
N ARG A 118 -7.10 -16.49 40.94
CA ARG A 118 -7.30 -17.61 40.02
C ARG A 118 -8.31 -17.16 38.99
N GLU A 119 -7.86 -16.38 38.01
CA GLU A 119 -8.67 -16.13 36.83
C GLU A 119 -8.78 -17.45 36.03
N THR A 120 -10.00 -17.99 35.99
CA THR A 120 -10.38 -19.11 35.14
C THR A 120 -10.27 -18.66 33.68
N PHE A 121 -9.48 -19.36 32.85
CA PHE A 121 -9.40 -19.01 31.43
C PHE A 121 -10.71 -19.39 30.75
N ARG A 122 -11.33 -18.47 30.01
CA ARG A 122 -12.58 -18.73 29.28
C ARG A 122 -12.32 -18.67 27.80
N ILE A 123 -12.69 -19.73 27.10
CA ILE A 123 -12.73 -19.78 25.63
C ILE A 123 -14.19 -19.63 25.23
N ASP A 124 -14.49 -18.63 24.40
CA ASP A 124 -15.85 -18.40 23.90
C ASP A 124 -16.12 -19.27 22.67
N ARG A 125 -15.15 -19.43 21.77
CA ARG A 125 -15.25 -20.28 20.57
C ARG A 125 -13.88 -20.68 20.03
N LEU A 126 -13.83 -21.81 19.32
CA LEU A 126 -12.70 -22.21 18.48
C LEU A 126 -13.13 -22.14 17.01
N GLU A 127 -12.32 -21.49 16.18
CA GLU A 127 -12.56 -21.37 14.73
C GLU A 127 -11.43 -22.05 13.99
N PHE A 128 -11.70 -23.24 13.44
CA PHE A 128 -10.73 -23.93 12.59
C PHE A 128 -10.73 -23.32 11.20
N TRP A 129 -9.54 -23.14 10.65
CA TRP A 129 -9.34 -22.54 9.34
C TRP A 129 -8.45 -23.43 8.48
N ARG A 130 -8.58 -23.22 7.16
CA ARG A 130 -7.69 -23.79 6.17
C ARG A 130 -7.28 -22.73 5.17
N THR A 131 -6.07 -22.84 4.68
CA THR A 131 -5.53 -22.01 3.61
C THR A 131 -6.00 -22.60 2.28
N VAL A 132 -6.83 -21.84 1.56
CA VAL A 132 -7.22 -22.17 0.18
C VAL A 132 -6.49 -21.23 -0.76
N VAL A 133 -5.64 -21.77 -1.62
CA VAL A 133 -5.00 -20.98 -2.68
C VAL A 133 -6.02 -20.79 -3.80
N GLU A 134 -6.85 -19.75 -3.68
CA GLU A 134 -7.70 -19.30 -4.78
C GLU A 134 -6.87 -18.50 -5.78
N ARG A 135 -6.82 -18.97 -7.03
CA ARG A 135 -6.31 -18.17 -8.14
C ARG A 135 -7.33 -17.07 -8.48
N ARG A 136 -7.36 -16.01 -7.66
CA ARG A 136 -8.16 -14.82 -7.97
C ARG A 136 -7.59 -14.15 -9.22
N LYS A 137 -8.45 -13.56 -10.08
CA LYS A 137 -8.01 -12.62 -11.12
C LYS A 137 -7.04 -11.65 -10.46
N ALA A 138 -5.82 -11.58 -10.98
CA ALA A 138 -4.75 -10.77 -10.40
C ALA A 138 -5.30 -9.37 -10.09
N GLY A 139 -5.48 -9.08 -8.80
CA GLY A 139 -5.77 -7.71 -8.36
C GLY A 139 -4.61 -6.80 -8.76
N GLU A 140 -4.83 -5.50 -8.72
CA GLU A 140 -3.79 -4.50 -9.00
C GLU A 140 -2.52 -4.82 -8.20
N LYS A 141 -1.50 -5.36 -8.87
CA LYS A 141 -0.23 -5.69 -8.25
C LYS A 141 0.51 -4.38 -8.03
N LYS A 142 0.59 -3.93 -6.77
CA LYS A 142 1.45 -2.81 -6.40
C LYS A 142 2.91 -3.20 -6.63
N THR A 143 3.70 -2.25 -7.10
CA THR A 143 5.14 -2.41 -7.33
C THR A 143 5.91 -1.66 -6.27
N ARG A 144 7.03 -2.25 -5.84
CA ARG A 144 8.05 -1.54 -5.07
C ARG A 144 8.93 -0.78 -6.04
N TYR A 145 9.04 0.52 -5.80
CA TYR A 145 9.98 1.38 -6.50
C TYR A 145 11.39 1.17 -5.95
N ASP A 146 12.39 1.69 -6.66
CA ASP A 146 13.75 1.77 -6.15
C ASP A 146 13.77 2.48 -4.78
N PRO A 147 14.75 2.17 -3.91
CA PRO A 147 14.93 2.89 -2.65
C PRO A 147 14.93 4.40 -2.87
N LEU A 148 14.14 5.10 -2.08
CA LEU A 148 13.96 6.54 -2.19
C LEU A 148 15.07 7.25 -1.42
N ASP A 149 15.52 8.40 -1.92
CA ASP A 149 16.41 9.28 -1.17
C ASP A 149 15.67 9.85 0.04
N TRP A 150 16.31 9.85 1.20
CA TRP A 150 15.73 10.38 2.42
C TRP A 150 16.78 10.99 3.34
N GLU A 151 16.34 11.95 4.15
CA GLU A 151 17.15 12.58 5.19
C GLU A 151 16.34 12.68 6.49
N GLU A 152 17.01 12.49 7.62
CA GLU A 152 16.42 12.81 8.92
C GLU A 152 16.60 14.29 9.20
N ILE A 153 15.49 14.99 9.44
CA ILE A 153 15.50 16.40 9.81
C ILE A 153 15.74 16.47 11.33
N PRO A 154 16.75 17.24 11.79
CA PRO A 154 16.95 17.47 13.21
C PRO A 154 15.67 18.01 13.86
N ALA A 155 15.07 17.20 14.72
CA ALA A 155 13.99 17.63 15.59
C ALA A 155 14.57 18.05 16.94
N ASP A 156 13.87 18.94 17.63
CA ASP A 156 14.17 19.22 19.03
C ASP A 156 14.09 17.91 19.84
N ARG A 157 15.03 17.69 20.77
CA ARG A 157 15.07 16.45 21.56
C ARG A 157 13.78 16.27 22.38
N ASP A 158 13.12 17.38 22.72
CA ASP A 158 11.85 17.39 23.44
C ASP A 158 10.64 17.06 22.55
N ALA A 159 10.79 17.01 21.22
CA ALA A 159 9.68 16.78 20.30
C ALA A 159 9.17 15.33 20.29
N GLN A 160 9.89 14.39 20.93
CA GLN A 160 9.55 12.96 21.01
C GLN A 160 9.21 12.34 19.64
N LYS A 161 9.84 12.85 18.58
CA LYS A 161 9.51 12.53 17.18
C LYS A 161 10.76 12.42 16.34
N THR A 162 10.75 11.46 15.43
CA THR A 162 11.69 11.39 14.31
C THR A 162 10.99 11.89 13.06
N ILE A 163 11.59 12.84 12.34
CA ILE A 163 11.05 13.42 11.12
C ILE A 163 11.97 13.07 9.97
N LEU A 164 11.45 12.31 9.00
CA LEU A 164 12.18 11.93 7.79
C LEU A 164 11.58 12.70 6.62
N GLU A 165 12.41 13.30 5.79
CA GLU A 165 12.00 13.87 4.51
C GLU A 165 12.47 12.97 3.37
N VAL A 166 11.52 12.60 2.51
CA VAL A 166 11.70 11.61 1.46
C VAL A 166 11.53 12.30 0.11
N SER A 167 12.53 12.21 -0.74
CA SER A 167 12.54 12.77 -2.08
C SER A 167 12.13 11.71 -3.10
N THR A 168 11.29 12.09 -4.06
CA THR A 168 10.78 11.19 -5.10
C THR A 168 10.74 11.88 -6.45
N ARG A 169 10.58 11.12 -7.52
CA ARG A 169 10.38 11.62 -8.89
C ARG A 169 8.89 11.71 -9.24
N ARG A 170 8.02 11.86 -8.23
CA ARG A 170 6.55 11.91 -8.36
C ARG A 170 5.94 10.58 -8.81
N GLU A 171 6.57 9.47 -8.43
CA GLU A 171 5.97 8.14 -8.57
C GLU A 171 4.57 8.12 -7.92
N PRO A 172 3.58 7.39 -8.50
CA PRO A 172 2.23 7.23 -7.95
C PRO A 172 2.21 6.34 -6.70
N LEU A 173 2.74 6.86 -5.60
CA LEU A 173 2.88 6.13 -4.36
C LEU A 173 1.53 5.96 -3.65
N THR A 174 1.30 4.75 -3.15
CA THR A 174 0.17 4.39 -2.27
C THR A 174 0.64 3.96 -0.88
N GLY A 175 1.96 3.88 -0.67
CA GLY A 175 2.53 3.59 0.63
C GLY A 175 4.05 3.79 0.67
N LEU A 176 4.58 3.81 1.88
CA LEU A 176 6.01 3.81 2.17
C LEU A 176 6.33 2.62 3.08
N LEU A 177 7.40 1.91 2.75
CA LEU A 177 7.99 0.87 3.58
C LEU A 177 9.19 1.46 4.33
N ILE A 178 9.16 1.39 5.66
CA ILE A 178 10.21 1.91 6.53
C ILE A 178 11.13 0.75 6.90
N GLU A 179 12.34 0.73 6.35
CA GLU A 179 13.34 -0.29 6.63
C GLU A 179 14.16 0.13 7.85
N THR A 180 14.29 -0.78 8.82
CA THR A 180 14.97 -0.50 10.08
C THR A 180 15.63 -1.76 10.63
N ALA A 181 16.74 -1.61 11.35
CA ALA A 181 17.36 -2.70 12.11
C ALA A 181 16.76 -2.89 13.51
N SER A 182 15.99 -1.90 14.00
CA SER A 182 15.36 -1.96 15.32
C SER A 182 14.40 -3.14 15.46
N ARG A 183 14.26 -3.64 16.69
CA ARG A 183 13.39 -4.78 17.05
C ARG A 183 12.51 -4.41 18.24
N ASN A 184 11.41 -5.13 18.40
CA ASN A 184 10.48 -5.01 19.53
C ASN A 184 9.95 -3.58 19.74
N PHE A 185 9.46 -2.98 18.66
CA PHE A 185 8.86 -1.64 18.70
C PHE A 185 7.44 -1.65 18.10
N SER A 186 6.68 -0.62 18.45
CA SER A 186 5.36 -0.33 17.87
C SER A 186 5.13 1.17 17.93
N ARG A 187 5.27 1.86 16.78
CA ARG A 187 5.26 3.32 16.67
C ARG A 187 4.13 3.79 15.76
N ARG A 188 3.53 4.93 16.10
CA ARG A 188 2.59 5.61 15.20
C ARG A 188 3.39 6.39 14.17
N VAL A 189 2.95 6.33 12.92
CA VAL A 189 3.58 7.02 11.80
C VAL A 189 2.54 7.85 11.07
N GLU A 190 2.91 9.08 10.70
CA GLU A 190 2.10 9.95 9.86
C GLU A 190 2.87 10.36 8.62
N VAL A 191 2.20 10.37 7.47
CA VAL A 191 2.77 10.79 6.19
C VAL A 191 2.14 12.11 5.79
N HIS A 192 3.00 13.07 5.48
CA HIS A 192 2.63 14.42 5.08
C HIS A 192 3.19 14.77 3.70
N ILE A 193 2.54 15.70 3.02
CA ILE A 193 3.03 16.29 1.76
C ILE A 193 3.07 17.81 1.86
N PRO A 194 3.97 18.47 1.11
CA PRO A 194 3.99 19.91 1.04
C PRO A 194 2.86 20.41 0.11
N VAL A 195 2.12 21.41 0.57
CA VAL A 195 1.16 22.17 -0.25
C VAL A 195 1.55 23.63 -0.17
N SER A 196 1.95 24.18 -1.30
CA SER A 196 2.30 25.60 -1.43
C SER A 196 1.05 26.42 -1.73
N ARG A 197 0.81 27.46 -0.94
CA ARG A 197 -0.18 28.52 -1.22
C ARG A 197 0.54 29.86 -1.20
N GLY A 198 0.81 30.41 -2.39
CA GLY A 198 1.68 31.58 -2.54
C GLY A 198 3.10 31.30 -2.04
N ALA A 199 3.66 32.20 -1.23
CA ALA A 199 5.02 32.06 -0.69
C ALA A 199 5.15 31.10 0.52
N LYS A 200 4.05 30.53 1.02
CA LYS A 200 4.07 29.65 2.21
C LYS A 200 3.84 28.20 1.82
N THR A 201 4.72 27.32 2.30
CA THR A 201 4.58 25.86 2.20
C THR A 201 4.03 25.31 3.51
N ARG A 202 2.90 24.62 3.46
CA ARG A 202 2.32 23.92 4.60
C ARG A 202 2.39 22.42 4.38
N TRP A 203 2.73 21.68 5.43
CA TRP A 203 2.66 20.22 5.42
C TRP A 203 1.27 19.75 5.83
N ILE A 204 0.63 18.94 4.99
CA ILE A 204 -0.70 18.37 5.25
C ILE A 204 -0.59 16.85 5.38
N LYS A 205 -1.32 16.26 6.33
CA LYS A 205 -1.35 14.82 6.52
C LYS A 205 -2.19 14.15 5.43
N ILE A 206 -1.65 13.10 4.80
CA ILE A 206 -2.32 12.29 3.78
C ILE A 206 -2.58 10.85 4.22
N GLY A 207 -1.88 10.39 5.26
CA GLY A 207 -2.04 9.06 5.80
C GLY A 207 -1.43 8.92 7.18
N SER A 208 -1.85 7.89 7.88
CA SER A 208 -1.27 7.48 9.16
C SER A 208 -1.42 5.99 9.34
N GLY A 209 -0.50 5.39 10.08
CA GLY A 209 -0.51 3.97 10.39
C GLY A 209 0.31 3.68 11.62
N ARG A 210 0.50 2.39 11.88
CA ARG A 210 1.45 1.89 12.89
C ARG A 210 2.49 1.05 12.19
N VAL A 211 3.75 1.28 12.53
CA VAL A 211 4.85 0.39 12.17
C VAL A 211 5.29 -0.37 13.41
N SER A 212 5.46 -1.68 13.27
CA SER A 212 5.84 -2.56 14.35
C SER A 212 6.69 -3.71 13.86
N ARG A 213 7.64 -4.10 14.70
CA ARG A 213 8.34 -5.37 14.59
C ARG A 213 8.39 -5.96 15.98
N ILE A 214 7.72 -7.08 16.18
CA ILE A 214 7.62 -7.77 17.46
C ILE A 214 8.13 -9.18 17.27
N GLN A 215 9.15 -9.53 18.04
CA GLN A 215 9.70 -10.88 18.11
C GLN A 215 9.65 -11.36 19.56
N PHE A 216 8.77 -12.31 19.83
CA PHE A 216 8.57 -12.88 21.16
C PHE A 216 8.48 -14.40 21.06
N ARG A 217 9.52 -15.11 21.56
CA ARG A 217 9.68 -16.56 21.38
C ARG A 217 9.51 -16.94 19.90
N ASP A 218 8.55 -17.81 19.58
CA ASP A 218 8.24 -18.24 18.21
C ASP A 218 7.29 -17.29 17.46
N PHE A 219 6.72 -16.29 18.16
CA PHE A 219 5.89 -15.27 17.55
C PHE A 219 6.73 -14.18 16.88
N ARG A 220 6.50 -13.98 15.58
CA ARG A 220 7.09 -12.90 14.80
C ARG A 220 5.98 -12.18 14.05
N ARG A 221 5.82 -10.88 14.33
CA ARG A 221 4.94 -9.99 13.56
C ARG A 221 5.72 -8.78 13.09
N GLU A 222 5.60 -8.50 11.81
CA GLU A 222 6.22 -7.34 11.18
C GLU A 222 5.17 -6.60 10.36
N GLN A 223 5.06 -5.30 10.60
CA GLN A 223 4.31 -4.34 9.79
C GLN A 223 5.17 -3.10 9.66
N LEU A 224 5.82 -2.91 8.51
CA LEU A 224 6.69 -1.76 8.28
C LEU A 224 6.12 -0.79 7.23
N ARG A 225 4.91 -1.07 6.76
CA ARG A 225 4.25 -0.28 5.72
C ARG A 225 3.27 0.71 6.33
N VAL A 226 3.34 1.95 5.87
CA VAL A 226 2.28 2.96 6.02
C VAL A 226 1.61 3.21 4.67
N THR A 227 0.28 3.13 4.62
CA THR A 227 -0.50 3.29 3.40
C THR A 227 -1.23 4.63 3.35
N PHE A 228 -1.44 5.17 2.15
CA PHE A 228 -2.16 6.42 1.90
C PHE A 228 -2.77 6.43 0.50
N PRO A 229 -3.74 7.32 0.20
CA PRO A 229 -4.29 7.45 -1.15
C PRO A 229 -3.22 7.73 -2.20
N GLU A 230 -3.40 7.24 -3.44
CA GLU A 230 -2.42 7.47 -4.51
C GLU A 230 -2.09 8.96 -4.61
N THR A 231 -0.82 9.28 -4.40
CA THR A 231 -0.33 10.65 -4.36
C THR A 231 0.95 10.73 -5.17
N ARG A 232 1.10 11.80 -5.96
CA ARG A 232 2.29 12.08 -6.79
C ARG A 232 2.92 13.39 -6.34
N GLN A 233 3.88 13.33 -5.42
CA GLN A 233 4.56 14.50 -4.88
C GLN A 233 6.08 14.32 -4.89
N PRO A 234 6.87 15.37 -5.15
CA PRO A 234 8.33 15.25 -5.18
C PRO A 234 8.92 15.08 -3.77
N ARG A 235 8.16 15.43 -2.72
CA ARG A 235 8.58 15.31 -1.33
C ARG A 235 7.46 14.76 -0.46
N TYR A 236 7.82 13.88 0.45
CA TYR A 236 6.99 13.40 1.55
C TYR A 236 7.71 13.65 2.87
N ARG A 237 6.94 13.83 3.94
CA ARG A 237 7.48 13.89 5.31
C ARG A 237 6.85 12.79 6.14
N VAL A 238 7.69 11.89 6.64
CA VAL A 238 7.30 10.79 7.53
C VAL A 238 7.60 11.23 8.95
N VAL A 239 6.58 11.25 9.80
CA VAL A 239 6.71 11.62 11.22
C VAL A 239 6.47 10.36 12.05
N ILE A 240 7.49 9.91 12.75
CA ILE A 240 7.44 8.76 13.66
C ILE A 240 7.30 9.30 15.08
N ASP A 241 6.25 8.90 15.77
CA ASP A 241 6.01 9.23 17.17
C ASP A 241 6.80 8.27 18.06
N ASN A 242 7.90 8.77 18.65
CA ASN A 242 8.82 8.00 19.48
C ASN A 242 8.36 7.94 20.94
N GLN A 243 7.55 8.91 21.40
CA GLN A 243 7.25 9.09 22.82
C GLN A 243 8.55 9.16 23.64
N ASP A 244 8.63 8.42 24.75
CA ASP A 244 9.83 8.32 25.59
C ASP A 244 10.87 7.29 25.09
N SER A 245 10.62 6.66 23.93
CA SER A 245 11.55 5.66 23.39
C SER A 245 12.65 6.31 22.54
N PRO A 246 13.84 5.67 22.45
CA PRO A 246 14.86 6.12 21.51
C PRO A 246 14.36 6.07 20.06
N PRO A 247 14.90 6.94 19.17
CA PRO A 247 14.66 6.87 17.73
C PRO A 247 14.92 5.48 17.14
N LEU A 248 14.19 5.15 16.08
CA LEU A 248 14.43 3.91 15.32
C LEU A 248 15.68 4.05 14.45
N ASP A 249 16.44 2.98 14.31
CA ASP A 249 17.59 2.89 13.41
C ASP A 249 17.10 2.64 11.98
N ILE A 250 16.80 3.72 11.25
CA ILE A 250 16.25 3.67 9.89
C ILE A 250 17.37 3.43 8.89
N THR A 251 17.25 2.35 8.12
CA THR A 251 18.24 1.95 7.12
C THR A 251 17.81 2.28 5.69
N GLY A 252 16.53 2.53 5.46
CA GLY A 252 15.99 2.76 4.13
C GLY A 252 14.52 3.14 4.12
N ILE A 253 14.09 3.77 3.03
CA ILE A 253 12.67 4.02 2.74
C ILE A 253 12.40 3.58 1.31
N THR A 254 11.47 2.64 1.16
CA THR A 254 11.09 2.10 -0.15
C THR A 254 9.67 2.54 -0.50
N GLY A 255 9.49 3.10 -1.70
CA GLY A 255 8.17 3.50 -2.21
C GLY A 255 7.36 2.29 -2.68
N GLU A 256 6.07 2.26 -2.38
CA GLU A 256 5.13 1.31 -2.99
C GLU A 256 4.02 2.06 -3.71
N GLY A 257 3.65 1.61 -4.91
CA GLY A 257 2.57 2.26 -5.66
C GLY A 257 2.13 1.53 -6.92
N ASN A 258 1.34 2.23 -7.72
CA ASN A 258 0.80 1.72 -8.98
C ASN A 258 1.81 1.85 -10.11
N VAL A 259 1.85 0.92 -11.06
CA VAL A 259 2.63 1.09 -12.30
C VAL A 259 1.67 1.23 -13.47
N TYR A 260 1.77 2.34 -14.16
CA TYR A 260 0.97 2.63 -15.34
C TYR A 260 1.74 2.17 -16.58
N ARG A 261 1.14 1.25 -17.34
CA ARG A 261 1.70 0.72 -18.58
C ARG A 261 0.86 1.18 -19.76
N VAL A 262 1.51 1.59 -20.84
CA VAL A 262 0.88 1.77 -22.13
C VAL A 262 0.92 0.42 -22.84
N VAL A 263 -0.25 -0.09 -23.24
CA VAL A 263 -0.38 -1.32 -24.03
C VAL A 263 -0.97 -0.93 -25.37
N PHE A 264 -0.29 -1.31 -26.45
CA PHE A 264 -0.69 -1.04 -27.81
C PHE A 264 -0.24 -2.19 -28.72
N LEU A 265 -0.82 -2.26 -29.92
CA LEU A 265 -0.40 -3.21 -30.94
C LEU A 265 0.82 -2.64 -31.68
N ALA A 266 1.92 -3.39 -31.66
CA ALA A 266 3.16 -3.03 -32.31
C ALA A 266 3.40 -3.94 -33.52
N ASP A 267 3.84 -3.35 -34.61
CA ASP A 267 4.31 -4.03 -35.82
C ASP A 267 5.81 -4.34 -35.67
N PRO A 268 6.25 -5.56 -36.02
CA PRO A 268 7.65 -5.94 -35.96
C PRO A 268 8.57 -4.99 -36.77
N GLY A 269 9.74 -4.67 -36.21
CA GLY A 269 10.76 -3.85 -36.89
C GLY A 269 10.54 -2.33 -36.83
N ASN A 270 9.40 -1.87 -36.32
CA ASN A 270 9.12 -0.44 -36.17
C ASN A 270 9.66 0.14 -34.87
N ARG A 271 10.10 1.41 -34.93
CA ARG A 271 10.51 2.18 -33.75
C ARG A 271 9.37 3.08 -33.30
N TYR A 272 8.98 2.93 -32.04
CA TYR A 272 7.91 3.70 -31.41
C TYR A 272 8.48 4.77 -30.49
N ARG A 273 7.78 5.91 -30.39
CA ARG A 273 8.13 7.02 -29.49
C ARG A 273 6.94 7.35 -28.58
N LEU A 274 7.19 7.43 -27.28
CA LEU A 274 6.21 7.94 -26.31
C LEU A 274 6.51 9.41 -26.00
N THR A 275 5.60 10.29 -26.37
CA THR A 275 5.65 11.73 -26.02
C THR A 275 4.64 12.03 -24.91
N TYR A 276 5.05 12.76 -23.88
CA TYR A 276 4.21 13.10 -22.73
C TYR A 276 4.47 14.54 -22.25
N GLY A 277 3.57 15.07 -21.42
CA GLY A 277 3.71 16.41 -20.81
C GLY A 277 3.06 17.56 -21.58
N SER A 278 2.41 17.30 -22.73
CA SER A 278 1.66 18.33 -23.45
C SER A 278 0.30 18.60 -22.78
N SER A 279 0.04 19.85 -22.40
CA SER A 279 -1.27 20.29 -21.88
C SER A 279 -2.32 20.48 -22.98
N THR A 280 -1.90 20.53 -24.24
CA THR A 280 -2.77 20.74 -25.41
C THR A 280 -3.11 19.46 -26.16
N ALA A 281 -2.53 18.32 -25.76
CA ALA A 281 -2.81 17.03 -26.37
C ALA A 281 -4.28 16.63 -26.13
N LYS A 282 -5.04 16.46 -27.21
CA LYS A 282 -6.40 15.91 -27.15
C LYS A 282 -6.36 14.40 -26.96
N ALA A 283 -7.23 13.87 -26.12
CA ALA A 283 -7.37 12.43 -25.94
C ALA A 283 -7.83 11.79 -27.27
N PRO A 284 -7.02 10.93 -27.90
CA PRO A 284 -7.42 10.24 -29.12
C PRO A 284 -8.53 9.23 -28.83
N ARG A 285 -9.43 9.04 -29.79
CA ARG A 285 -10.45 7.97 -29.75
C ARG A 285 -9.95 6.83 -30.62
N TYR A 286 -9.55 5.73 -29.99
CA TYR A 286 -9.14 4.52 -30.69
C TYR A 286 -10.11 3.38 -30.42
N ASP A 287 -10.27 2.46 -31.38
CA ASP A 287 -11.00 1.19 -31.21
C ASP A 287 -10.21 0.15 -30.40
N VAL A 288 -9.12 0.58 -29.76
CA VAL A 288 -8.17 -0.23 -28.99
C VAL A 288 -8.84 -1.05 -27.89
N ALA A 289 -9.92 -0.54 -27.28
CA ALA A 289 -10.65 -1.29 -26.25
C ALA A 289 -11.32 -2.56 -26.82
N ALA A 290 -11.88 -2.48 -28.03
CA ALA A 290 -12.54 -3.61 -28.70
C ALA A 290 -11.53 -4.69 -29.14
N VAL A 291 -10.31 -4.28 -29.50
CA VAL A 291 -9.26 -5.19 -29.99
C VAL A 291 -8.40 -5.76 -28.86
N LEU A 292 -8.01 -4.96 -27.86
CA LEU A 292 -7.17 -5.43 -26.75
C LEU A 292 -7.92 -6.30 -25.74
N GLY A 293 -9.25 -6.14 -25.62
CA GLY A 293 -10.07 -6.92 -24.71
C GLY A 293 -9.88 -8.44 -24.90
N PRO A 294 -10.15 -8.98 -26.11
CA PRO A 294 -9.93 -10.39 -26.44
C PRO A 294 -8.46 -10.84 -26.35
N LEU A 295 -7.51 -9.98 -26.71
CA LEU A 295 -6.08 -10.31 -26.73
C LEU A 295 -5.47 -10.49 -25.33
N LYS A 296 -5.98 -9.79 -24.31
CA LYS A 296 -5.57 -10.00 -22.90
C LYS A 296 -5.80 -11.42 -22.40
N THR A 297 -6.71 -12.17 -23.03
CA THR A 297 -7.01 -13.57 -22.71
C THR A 297 -6.10 -14.56 -23.44
N ILE A 298 -5.41 -14.12 -24.50
CA ILE A 298 -4.62 -14.98 -25.39
C ILE A 298 -3.14 -15.01 -24.97
N GLY A 299 -2.62 -13.95 -24.34
CA GLY A 299 -1.25 -13.93 -23.84
C GLY A 299 -0.88 -12.63 -23.12
N GLU A 300 0.27 -12.64 -22.45
CA GLU A 300 0.83 -11.43 -21.84
C GLU A 300 1.51 -10.55 -22.91
N PRO A 301 1.38 -9.22 -22.83
CA PRO A 301 2.04 -8.31 -23.77
C PRO A 301 3.56 -8.40 -23.61
N VAL A 302 4.29 -8.31 -24.73
CA VAL A 302 5.75 -8.19 -24.72
C VAL A 302 6.14 -6.88 -24.05
N VAL A 303 7.04 -6.96 -23.07
CA VAL A 303 7.54 -5.77 -22.36
C VAL A 303 8.60 -5.10 -23.24
N LEU A 304 8.37 -3.83 -23.58
CA LEU A 304 9.34 -2.96 -24.22
C LEU A 304 9.88 -1.98 -23.19
N GLU A 305 11.20 -1.76 -23.19
CA GLU A 305 11.83 -0.76 -22.36
C GLU A 305 11.97 0.57 -23.13
N LEU A 306 11.67 1.67 -22.44
CA LEU A 306 11.88 3.00 -22.97
C LEU A 306 13.36 3.37 -22.82
N GLY A 307 13.92 4.04 -23.83
CA GLY A 307 15.21 4.73 -23.69
C GLY A 307 15.11 5.93 -22.73
N LEU A 308 16.25 6.55 -22.44
CA LEU A 308 16.31 7.76 -21.62
C LEU A 308 15.44 8.88 -22.24
N PRO A 309 14.65 9.59 -21.44
CA PRO A 309 13.79 10.66 -21.95
C PRO A 309 14.63 11.83 -22.46
N THR A 310 14.34 12.30 -23.67
CA THR A 310 14.94 13.48 -24.28
C THR A 310 13.90 14.59 -24.38
N SER A 311 14.26 15.83 -24.00
CA SER A 311 13.40 16.98 -24.23
C SER A 311 13.15 17.15 -25.74
N SER A 312 11.90 17.22 -26.15
CA SER A 312 11.52 17.45 -27.54
C SER A 312 11.26 18.95 -27.74
N ALA A 313 12.01 19.58 -28.64
CA ALA A 313 11.68 20.92 -29.14
C ALA A 313 10.53 20.86 -30.16
N GLU A 314 10.24 19.68 -30.72
CA GLU A 314 9.15 19.48 -31.65
C GLU A 314 7.80 19.40 -30.90
N PRO A 315 6.81 20.24 -31.23
CA PRO A 315 5.46 20.11 -30.70
C PRO A 315 4.92 18.73 -31.07
N ALA A 316 4.36 18.03 -30.08
CA ALA A 316 3.75 16.71 -30.22
C ALA A 316 2.75 16.73 -31.39
N ALA A 317 3.16 16.19 -32.53
CA ALA A 317 2.42 16.18 -33.79
C ALA A 317 1.55 17.43 -33.96
N ALA A 318 2.18 18.58 -34.24
CA ALA A 318 1.43 19.69 -34.80
C ALA A 318 0.57 19.15 -35.94
N GLU A 319 -0.75 19.41 -35.89
CA GLU A 319 -1.62 19.25 -37.06
C GLU A 319 -0.84 19.74 -38.28
N PRO A 320 -0.83 19.01 -39.42
CA PRO A 320 0.00 19.36 -40.55
C PRO A 320 -0.23 20.84 -40.85
N ALA A 321 0.85 21.63 -40.71
CA ALA A 321 0.80 23.09 -40.77
C ALA A 321 -0.12 23.51 -41.91
N LEU A 322 -1.14 24.31 -41.57
CA LEU A 322 -2.11 24.94 -42.48
C LEU A 322 -1.69 24.80 -43.95
N ARG A 323 -2.23 23.78 -44.63
CA ARG A 323 -1.95 23.62 -46.06
C ARG A 323 -2.47 24.89 -46.73
N PHE A 324 -1.61 25.59 -47.49
CA PHE A 324 -2.02 26.77 -48.28
C PHE A 324 -3.29 26.54 -49.13
N ARG A 325 -3.60 25.27 -49.45
CA ARG A 325 -4.85 24.84 -50.07
C ARG A 325 -6.11 25.12 -49.24
N ASP A 326 -6.06 25.05 -47.92
CA ASP A 326 -7.20 25.32 -47.04
C ASP A 326 -7.47 26.83 -46.90
N LEU A 327 -6.44 27.67 -47.02
CA LEU A 327 -6.60 29.13 -47.11
C LEU A 327 -7.24 29.55 -48.43
N LEU A 328 -6.77 28.97 -49.55
CA LEU A 328 -7.34 29.18 -50.89
C LEU A 328 -8.80 28.70 -51.01
N ASN A 329 -9.22 27.77 -50.15
CA ASN A 329 -10.57 27.23 -50.13
C ASN A 329 -11.43 27.77 -48.97
N SER A 330 -11.04 28.91 -48.38
CA SER A 330 -11.87 29.61 -47.40
C SER A 330 -12.90 30.48 -48.13
N GLY A 331 -14.19 30.21 -47.90
CA GLY A 331 -15.33 30.93 -48.48
C GLY A 331 -15.20 32.47 -48.51
N PRO A 332 -14.74 33.14 -47.43
CA PRO A 332 -14.58 34.60 -47.46
C PRO A 332 -13.45 35.06 -48.38
N LEU A 333 -12.35 34.31 -48.53
CA LEU A 333 -11.21 34.71 -49.37
C LEU A 333 -11.58 34.60 -50.85
N LEU A 334 -12.29 33.53 -51.23
CA LEU A 334 -12.87 33.40 -52.58
C LEU A 334 -13.88 34.49 -52.89
N ALA A 335 -14.77 34.83 -51.94
CA ALA A 335 -15.71 35.94 -52.12
C ALA A 335 -15.00 37.27 -52.35
N THR A 336 -13.91 37.53 -51.61
CA THR A 336 -13.11 38.75 -51.75
C THR A 336 -12.44 38.82 -53.12
N VAL A 337 -11.84 37.72 -53.60
CA VAL A 337 -11.22 37.63 -54.93
C VAL A 337 -12.23 37.84 -56.05
N VAL A 338 -13.43 37.25 -55.93
CA VAL A 338 -14.52 37.43 -56.91
C VAL A 338 -14.97 38.89 -56.96
N VAL A 339 -15.12 39.57 -55.82
CA VAL A 339 -15.50 40.99 -55.77
C VAL A 339 -14.43 41.87 -56.42
N VAL A 340 -13.14 41.60 -56.17
CA VAL A 340 -12.04 42.34 -56.79
C VAL A 340 -12.01 42.14 -58.30
N LEU A 341 -12.17 40.91 -58.78
CA LEU A 341 -12.22 40.61 -60.22
C LEU A 341 -13.44 41.23 -60.90
N ALA A 342 -14.61 41.18 -60.27
CA ALA A 342 -15.82 41.82 -60.78
C ALA A 342 -15.67 43.35 -60.85
N GLY A 343 -15.06 43.95 -59.82
CA GLY A 343 -14.73 45.37 -59.81
C GLY A 343 -13.74 45.77 -60.91
N ALA A 344 -12.67 44.98 -61.10
CA ALA A 344 -11.68 45.21 -62.15
C ALA A 344 -12.29 45.05 -63.56
N LEU A 345 -13.16 44.06 -63.76
CA LEU A 345 -13.85 43.85 -65.03
C LEU A 345 -14.85 44.99 -65.31
N GLY A 346 -15.62 45.41 -64.30
CA GLY A 346 -16.51 46.57 -64.40
C GLY A 346 -15.74 47.85 -64.72
N TRP A 347 -14.58 48.04 -64.11
CA TRP A 347 -13.68 49.17 -64.40
C TRP A 347 -13.14 49.11 -65.84
N ALA A 348 -12.70 47.94 -66.30
CA ALA A 348 -12.19 47.74 -67.65
C ALA A 348 -13.29 47.98 -68.71
N LEU A 349 -14.50 47.49 -68.48
CA LEU A 349 -15.66 47.72 -69.35
C LEU A 349 -16.05 49.21 -69.38
N TYR A 350 -16.07 49.88 -68.23
CA TYR A 350 -16.31 51.32 -68.15
C TYR A 350 -15.28 52.12 -68.94
N TRP A 351 -14.00 51.76 -68.83
CA TRP A 351 -12.92 52.37 -69.59
C TRP A 351 -13.01 52.09 -71.10
N ALA A 352 -13.40 50.87 -71.48
CA ALA A 352 -13.61 50.51 -72.88
C ALA A 352 -14.79 51.28 -73.50
N PHE A 353 -15.89 51.45 -72.76
CA PHE A 353 -17.07 52.19 -73.22
C PHE A 353 -16.77 53.68 -73.41
N ARG A 354 -16.05 54.30 -72.47
CA ARG A 354 -15.55 55.68 -72.61
C ARG A 354 -14.64 55.88 -73.82
N ARG A 355 -13.93 54.84 -74.24
CA ARG A 355 -13.04 54.89 -75.41
C ARG A 355 -13.81 54.77 -76.73
N ILE A 356 -14.97 54.12 -76.72
CA ILE A 356 -15.86 54.00 -77.89
C ILE A 356 -16.65 55.31 -78.11
N GLU A 357 -17.06 56.01 -77.05
CA GLU A 357 -17.69 57.35 -77.15
C GLU A 357 -16.74 58.44 -77.70
N SER A 358 -15.43 58.15 -77.80
CA SER A 358 -14.42 59.06 -78.35
C SER A 358 -14.06 58.82 -79.82
N LEU A 359 -14.79 57.96 -80.53
CA LEU A 359 -14.62 57.77 -81.97
C LEU A 359 -15.54 58.73 -82.76
N PRO A 360 -15.03 59.42 -83.81
CA PRO A 360 -15.87 60.26 -84.66
C PRO A 360 -16.92 59.42 -85.39
N PRO A 361 -18.12 59.95 -85.66
CA PRO A 361 -19.05 59.29 -86.56
C PRO A 361 -18.45 59.26 -87.98
N ASP A 362 -18.50 58.10 -88.63
CA ASP A 362 -18.29 58.00 -90.09
C ASP A 362 -19.46 58.65 -90.86
#